data_AF-A0A1T5N2B8-F1
#
_entry.id   AF-A0A1T5N2B8-F1
#
_cell.length_a   1.000
_cell.length_b   1.000
_cell.length_c   1.000
_cell.angle_alpha   90.00
_cell.angle_beta   90.00
_cell.angle_gamma   90.00
#
_symmetry.space_group_name_H-M   'P 1'
#
loop_
_entity.id
_entity.type
_entity.pdbx_description
1 polymer ?
#
loop_
_entity_poly.entity_id
_entity_poly.type
_entity_poly.pdbx_seq_one_letter_code
_entity_poly.pdbx_strand_id
1 'polypeptide(L)' 'MRKIALIVLLSGIILAVAAYITETNDLPGAAELRTPGFIGYIFIISAIAWFSLHILYQWAKKSDPYHY' A
#
# COMPACT_ATOMS: atom_id res chain seq x y z
N MET A 1 4.61 -13.38 -3.89
CA MET A 1 3.77 -12.35 -3.22
C MET A 1 4.54 -11.10 -2.82
N ARG A 2 5.70 -11.19 -2.14
CA ARG A 2 6.45 -9.99 -1.68
C ARG A 2 6.73 -8.92 -2.74
N LYS A 3 7.26 -9.31 -3.91
CA LYS A 3 7.54 -8.36 -5.02
C LYS A 3 6.27 -7.66 -5.51
N ILE A 4 5.17 -8.40 -5.62
CA ILE A 4 3.87 -7.85 -6.04
C ILE A 4 3.36 -6.85 -4.99
N ALA A 5 3.41 -7.20 -3.70
CA ALA A 5 3.02 -6.30 -2.62
C ALA A 5 3.86 -5.01 -2.60
N LEU A 6 5.17 -5.08 -2.90
CA LEU A 6 6.00 -3.88 -3.07
C LEU A 6 5.56 -3.01 -4.24
N ILE A 7 5.30 -3.61 -5.41
CA ILE A 7 4.86 -2.88 -6.60
C ILE A 7 3.50 -2.20 -6.34
N VAL A 8 2.56 -2.92 -5.72
CA VAL A 8 1.24 -2.40 -5.34
C VAL A 8 1.36 -1.26 -4.33
N LEU A 9 2.25 -1.39 -3.34
CA LEU A 9 2.50 -0.32 -2.37
C LEU A 9 3.02 0.95 -3.08
N LEU A 10 4.02 0.81 -3.95
CA LEU A 10 4.62 1.93 -4.65
C LEU A 10 3.65 2.60 -5.62
N SER A 11 2.90 1.80 -6.40
CA SER A 11 1.86 2.36 -7.28
C SER A 11 0.77 3.08 -6.49
N GLY A 12 0.37 2.52 -5.34
CA GLY A 12 -0.59 3.14 -4.44
C GLY A 12 -0.12 4.49 -3.91
N ILE A 13 1.15 4.58 -3.47
CA ILE A 13 1.77 5.83 -3.03
C ILE A 13 1.77 6.87 -4.16
N ILE A 14 2.18 6.49 -5.37
CA ILE A 14 2.22 7.41 -6.51
C ILE A 14 0.83 7.98 -6.81
N LEU A 15 -0.20 7.12 -6.85
CA LEU A 15 -1.58 7.54 -7.10
C LEU A 15 -2.11 8.49 -6.02
N ALA A 16 -1.90 8.15 -4.74
CA ALA A 16 -2.34 8.96 -3.62
C ALA A 16 -1.63 10.32 -3.59
N VAL A 17 -0.31 10.34 -3.83
CA VAL A 17 0.49 11.57 -3.88
C VAL A 17 0.08 12.45 -5.05
N ALA A 18 -0.13 11.87 -6.24
CA ALA A 18 -0.58 12.63 -7.41
C ALA A 18 -1.92 13.31 -7.14
N ALA A 19 -2.90 12.57 -6.62
CA ALA A 19 -4.21 13.11 -6.25
C ALA A 19 -4.09 14.23 -5.21
N TYR A 20 -3.31 14.00 -4.15
CA TYR A 20 -3.08 14.98 -3.08
C TYR A 20 -2.45 16.28 -3.62
N ILE A 21 -1.42 16.18 -4.45
CA ILE A 21 -0.76 17.35 -5.04
C ILE A 21 -1.73 18.12 -5.94
N THR A 22 -2.50 17.43 -6.78
CA THR A 22 -3.45 18.12 -7.67
C THR A 22 -4.57 18.81 -6.91
N GLU A 23 -5.07 18.19 -5.84
CA GLU A 23 -6.14 18.76 -5.01
C GLU A 23 -5.63 19.92 -4.13
N THR A 24 -4.41 19.83 -3.59
CA THR A 24 -3.86 20.87 -2.70
C THR A 24 -3.41 22.13 -3.45
N ASN A 25 -3.08 22.00 -4.74
CA ASN A 25 -2.58 23.10 -5.57
C ASN A 25 -3.61 23.60 -6.60
N ASP A 26 -4.89 23.19 -6.49
CA ASP A 26 -5.96 23.52 -7.44
C ASP A 26 -5.56 23.28 -8.91
N LEU A 27 -4.84 22.19 -9.17
CA LEU A 27 -4.40 21.86 -10.52
C LEU A 27 -5.57 21.33 -11.37
N PRO A 28 -5.60 21.62 -12.68
CA PRO A 28 -6.56 21.00 -13.59
C PRO A 28 -6.38 19.48 -13.54
N GLY A 29 -7.48 18.74 -13.43
CA GLY A 29 -7.44 17.28 -13.27
C GLY A 29 -7.73 16.77 -11.85
N ALA A 30 -7.88 17.66 -10.85
CA ALA A 30 -8.04 17.27 -9.44
C ALA A 30 -9.29 16.41 -9.21
N ALA A 31 -10.41 16.73 -9.85
CA ALA A 31 -11.64 15.96 -9.72
C ALA A 31 -11.50 14.55 -10.33
N GLU A 32 -10.84 14.43 -11.49
CA GLU A 32 -10.58 13.16 -12.15
C GLU A 32 -9.60 12.28 -11.37
N LEU A 33 -8.63 12.89 -10.67
CA LEU A 33 -7.61 12.17 -9.90
C LEU A 33 -8.06 11.71 -8.51
N ARG A 34 -9.20 12.20 -7.98
CA ARG A 34 -9.75 11.73 -6.69
C ARG A 34 -9.99 10.22 -6.67
N THR A 35 -10.63 9.67 -7.69
CA THR A 35 -10.94 8.24 -7.76
C THR A 35 -9.67 7.38 -7.86
N PRO A 36 -8.72 7.66 -8.77
CA PRO A 36 -7.40 7.03 -8.77
C PRO A 36 -6.65 7.16 -7.42
N GLY A 37 -6.71 8.31 -6.78
CA GLY A 37 -6.12 8.53 -5.45
C GLY A 37 -6.73 7.62 -4.38
N PHE A 38 -8.06 7.46 -4.38
CA PHE A 38 -8.76 6.52 -3.51
C PHE A 38 -8.33 5.06 -3.75
N ILE A 39 -8.21 4.65 -5.02
CA ILE A 39 -7.66 3.33 -5.37
C ILE A 39 -6.22 3.19 -4.85
N GLY A 40 -5.45 4.27 -4.91
CA GLY A 40 -4.11 4.33 -4.34
C GLY A 40 -4.08 4.00 -2.85
N TYR A 41 -5.01 4.56 -2.06
CA TYR A 41 -5.14 4.22 -0.65
C TYR A 41 -5.50 2.75 -0.41
N ILE A 42 -6.37 2.15 -1.23
CA ILE A 42 -6.70 0.72 -1.14
C ILE A 42 -5.45 -0.13 -1.37
N PHE A 43 -4.62 0.22 -2.34
CA PHE A 43 -3.36 -0.47 -2.63
C PHE A 43 -2.38 -0.38 -1.46
N ILE A 44 -2.21 0.82 -0.89
CA ILE A 44 -1.33 1.05 0.27
C ILE A 44 -1.78 0.19 1.45
N ILE A 45 -3.06 0.27 1.84
CA ILE A 45 -3.60 -0.45 3.01
C ILE A 45 -3.47 -1.95 2.81
N SER A 46 -3.82 -2.45 1.62
CA SER A 46 -3.76 -3.88 1.29
C SER A 46 -2.32 -4.41 1.32
N ALA A 47 -1.36 -3.65 0.79
CA ALA A 47 0.04 -4.03 0.82
C ALA A 47 0.59 -4.02 2.25
N ILE A 48 0.29 -2.98 3.04
CA ILE A 48 0.71 -2.89 4.45
C ILE A 48 0.14 -4.06 5.26
N ALA A 49 -1.15 -4.39 5.08
CA ALA A 49 -1.78 -5.54 5.72
C ALA A 49 -1.05 -6.85 5.37
N TRP A 50 -0.72 -7.05 4.09
CA TRP A 50 0.02 -8.22 3.64
C TRP A 50 1.42 -8.30 4.28
N PHE A 51 2.17 -7.20 4.31
CA PHE A 51 3.49 -7.16 4.95
C PHE A 51 3.41 -7.43 6.45
N SER A 52 2.42 -6.84 7.12
CA SER A 52 2.19 -7.01 8.55
C SER A 52 1.92 -8.49 8.87
N LEU A 53 1.02 -9.12 8.12
CA LEU A 53 0.70 -10.54 8.28
C LEU A 53 1.91 -11.43 7.96
N HIS A 54 2.66 -11.10 6.91
CA HIS A 54 3.87 -11.84 6.57
C HIS A 54 4.92 -11.78 7.66
N ILE A 55 5.15 -10.61 8.26
CA ILE A 55 6.09 -10.43 9.37
C ILE A 55 5.62 -11.21 10.59
N LEU A 56 4.33 -11.08 10.95
CA LEU A 56 3.76 -11.80 12.08
C LEU A 56 3.91 -13.32 11.92
N TYR A 57 3.64 -13.84 10.72
CA TYR A 57 3.80 -15.26 10.41
C TYR A 57 5.25 -15.72 10.56
N GLN A 58 6.22 -14.93 10.06
CA GLN A 58 7.64 -15.25 10.19
C GLN A 58 8.11 -15.23 11.65
N TRP A 59 7.59 -14.30 12.45
CA TRP A 59 7.90 -14.24 13.87
C TRP A 59 7.28 -15.40 14.63
N ALA A 60 6.00 -15.71 14.39
CA ALA A 60 5.32 -16.85 14.98
C ALA A 60 6.06 -18.16 14.72
N LYS A 61 6.53 -18.37 13.48
CA LYS A 61 7.34 -19.54 13.11
C LYS A 61 8.68 -19.59 13.84
N LYS A 62 9.35 -18.44 14.01
CA LYS A 62 10.64 -18.38 14.72
C LYS A 62 10.49 -18.59 16.23
N SER A 63 9.35 -18.21 16.80
CA SER A 63 9.09 -18.32 18.22
C SER A 63 8.54 -19.67 18.65
N ASP A 64 8.20 -20.57 17.72
CA ASP A 64 7.69 -21.91 18.05
C ASP A 64 8.86 -22.81 18.50
N PRO A 65 8.95 -23.15 19.80
CA PRO A 65 10.04 -23.95 20.34
C PRO A 65 9.99 -25.43 19.93
N TYR A 66 8.92 -25.87 19.23
CA TYR A 66 8.72 -27.25 18.81
C TYR A 66 8.98 -27.49 17.32
N HIS A 67 9.48 -26.49 16.58
CA HIS A 67 9.95 -26.67 15.21
C HIS A 67 11.35 -27.32 15.20
N TYR A 68 11.40 -28.65 15.04
CA TYR A 68 12.60 -29.39 14.61
C TYR A 68 12.91 -29.15 13.12
#